data_AF-A0A3D1F2C8-F1
#
_entry.id   AF-A0A3D1F2C8-F1
#
_cell.length_a   1.000
_cell.length_b   1.000
_cell.length_c   1.000
_cell.angle_alpha   90.00
_cell.angle_beta   90.00
_cell.angle_gamma   90.00
#
_symmetry.space_group_name_H-M   'P 1'
#
loop_
_entity.id
_entity.type
_entity.pdbx_description
1 polymer ?
#
loop_
_entity_poly.entity_id
_entity_poly.type
_entity_poly.pdbx_seq_one_letter_code
_entity_poly.pdbx_strand_id
1 'polypeptide(L)'
;MCLSPLGSYPRPVPIRIFGVIPAKPFILTKIIATLGPASCEIPVLTRLIEAGVRVFRLNFSHGTPESHLQLLTAARTASEQGGIPVGVLGDLCGPKIRVGKVIDGGVELEMGQPVYFQRDPIVAGADPEAPVTFNVTYDRLIDEVEPGQRLMINDGNIHVLVMDKSEDRLIGTVTTPGKVTSAKGVNLPETKLSVPSVTAYDWKCADWAMEHGVDFLALSFVRKAEDVIKLRQYMKRKLKGRLPMPIIAKIEKPEAIDDLENIVDASDSIMVARGDLGVEMDLAAVPIIQKQIINMAHAYGKPVIVATQMLESMIEFPTPTRAEASDVANAIFDGTDCVMLSGETAVGKHNVKAVDHMARIALKVQENVASEQRRWGTPPAKLQADRSRMAALAHGVMTIVRDMNVKYIVVWSQNGGAARHLSKNRPTLPILAFSSDQQSLRRMTPLFGVKPMYMEQPADTEDFIWQVDQLMQEKRMCNVGDALLVVAGEPIGKPGSTSNIHIHYVGDYFGGRGA
;
A
#
# COMPACT_ATOMS: atom_id res chain seq x y z
N MET A 1 2.69 31.43 -61.45
CA MET A 1 1.91 30.37 -60.79
C MET A 1 2.81 29.68 -59.79
N CYS A 2 2.46 29.78 -58.51
CA CYS A 2 3.12 29.15 -57.37
C CYS A 2 2.69 27.68 -57.20
N LEU A 3 3.40 27.00 -56.29
CA LEU A 3 3.12 25.73 -55.57
C LEU A 3 3.92 24.53 -56.10
N SER A 4 4.65 23.73 -55.32
CA SER A 4 5.20 23.75 -53.94
C SER A 4 5.91 22.39 -53.77
N PRO A 5 7.10 22.27 -53.15
CA PRO A 5 7.75 20.97 -52.97
C PRO A 5 7.27 20.24 -51.71
N LEU A 6 7.26 18.92 -51.84
CA LEU A 6 7.04 17.83 -50.88
C LEU A 6 7.29 18.17 -49.39
N GLY A 7 6.29 17.85 -48.56
CA GLY A 7 6.32 17.97 -47.11
C GLY A 7 7.40 17.09 -46.47
N SER A 8 8.13 17.69 -45.54
CA SER A 8 9.14 17.06 -44.69
C SER A 8 8.45 16.31 -43.54
N TYR A 9 8.81 15.04 -43.35
CA TYR A 9 8.49 14.31 -42.13
C TYR A 9 9.25 14.95 -40.95
N PRO A 10 8.63 15.08 -39.75
CA PRO A 10 9.32 15.59 -38.58
C PRO A 10 10.44 14.60 -38.18
N ARG A 11 11.66 15.12 -38.06
CA ARG A 11 12.81 14.37 -37.52
C ARG A 11 12.51 13.98 -36.06
N PRO A 12 12.84 12.74 -35.63
CA PRO A 12 12.71 12.37 -34.23
C PRO A 12 13.60 13.27 -33.37
N VAL A 13 13.02 13.79 -32.29
CA VAL A 13 13.74 14.56 -31.27
C VAL A 13 14.75 13.62 -30.60
N PRO A 14 16.05 13.95 -30.54
CA PRO A 14 17.02 13.09 -29.88
C PRO A 14 16.74 13.09 -28.38
N ILE A 15 16.26 11.95 -27.87
CA ILE A 15 16.20 11.67 -26.43
C ILE A 15 17.65 11.68 -25.94
N ARG A 16 17.99 12.64 -25.07
CA ARG A 16 19.28 12.68 -24.39
C ARG A 16 19.43 11.41 -23.55
N ILE A 17 20.26 10.48 -24.03
CA ILE A 17 20.73 9.33 -23.25
C ILE A 17 21.70 9.89 -22.21
N PHE A 18 21.23 10.11 -20.99
CA PHE A 18 22.12 10.28 -19.85
C PHE A 18 22.89 8.97 -19.61
N GLY A 19 24.15 9.10 -19.22
CA GLY A 19 25.14 8.02 -19.13
C GLY A 19 24.64 6.76 -18.41
N VAL A 20 25.22 5.63 -18.80
CA VAL A 20 24.93 4.29 -18.28
C VAL A 20 25.31 4.21 -16.80
N ILE A 21 24.43 4.71 -15.94
CA ILE A 21 24.30 4.24 -14.56
C ILE A 21 23.80 2.79 -14.70
N PRO A 22 24.45 1.78 -14.09
CA PRO A 22 23.90 0.43 -14.10
C PRO A 22 22.45 0.49 -13.61
N ALA A 23 21.52 0.01 -14.43
CA ALA A 23 20.11 0.05 -14.11
C ALA A 23 19.91 -0.59 -12.73
N LYS A 24 19.34 0.16 -11.78
CA LYS A 24 19.05 -0.36 -10.43
C LYS A 24 18.30 -1.69 -10.59
N PRO A 25 18.70 -2.76 -9.88
CA PRO A 25 18.01 -4.04 -9.95
C PRO A 25 16.54 -3.87 -9.56
N PHE A 26 15.68 -4.65 -10.21
CA PHE A 26 14.24 -4.56 -9.97
C PHE A 26 13.87 -5.11 -8.59
N ILE A 27 13.11 -4.32 -7.84
CA ILE A 27 12.64 -4.67 -6.49
C ILE A 27 11.31 -5.42 -6.60
N LEU A 28 11.29 -6.68 -6.15
CA LEU A 28 10.08 -7.51 -6.19
C LEU A 28 9.04 -7.02 -5.17
N THR A 29 9.42 -6.84 -3.91
CA THR A 29 8.59 -6.20 -2.88
C THR A 29 8.44 -4.71 -3.20
N LYS A 30 7.20 -4.21 -3.17
CA LYS A 30 6.88 -2.84 -3.56
C LYS A 30 7.03 -1.88 -2.39
N ILE A 31 7.37 -0.64 -2.69
CA ILE A 31 7.53 0.42 -1.69
C ILE A 31 6.39 1.42 -1.85
N ILE A 32 5.69 1.66 -0.75
CA ILE A 32 4.68 2.71 -0.62
C ILE A 32 5.27 3.86 0.19
N ALA A 33 5.14 5.09 -0.31
CA ALA A 33 5.57 6.28 0.41
C ALA A 33 4.38 7.19 0.70
N THR A 34 4.25 7.64 1.94
CA THR A 34 3.25 8.64 2.31
C THR A 34 3.71 10.02 1.89
N LEU A 35 2.82 10.76 1.23
CA LEU A 35 3.08 12.14 0.83
C LEU A 35 2.76 13.12 1.96
N GLY A 36 3.60 14.15 2.10
CA GLY A 36 3.40 15.23 3.05
C GLY A 36 4.29 16.44 2.74
N PRO A 37 4.47 17.37 3.69
CA PRO A 37 5.25 18.58 3.51
C PRO A 37 6.69 18.35 3.01
N ALA A 38 7.34 17.26 3.42
CA ALA A 38 8.69 16.94 2.97
C ALA A 38 8.74 16.39 1.53
N SER A 39 7.60 15.93 0.99
CA SER A 39 7.51 15.21 -0.28
C SER A 39 6.35 15.70 -1.15
N CYS A 40 6.18 17.01 -1.28
CA CYS A 40 5.12 17.62 -2.08
C CYS A 40 5.60 18.13 -3.46
N GLU A 41 6.90 18.36 -3.63
CA GLU A 41 7.47 18.92 -4.86
C GLU A 41 7.80 17.85 -5.90
N ILE A 42 7.54 18.15 -7.18
CA ILE A 42 7.79 17.24 -8.31
C ILE A 42 9.24 16.70 -8.32
N PRO A 43 10.31 17.50 -8.15
CA PRO A 43 11.68 16.97 -8.14
C PRO A 43 11.95 15.98 -7.00
N VAL A 44 11.28 16.14 -5.86
CA VAL A 44 11.38 15.18 -4.74
C VAL A 44 10.64 13.90 -5.11
N LEU A 45 9.41 14.02 -5.65
CA LEU A 45 8.61 12.87 -6.09
C LEU A 45 9.32 12.05 -7.15
N THR A 46 9.94 12.68 -8.16
CA THR A 46 10.75 12.00 -9.18
C THR A 46 11.87 11.18 -8.55
N ARG A 47 12.62 11.76 -7.59
CA ARG A 47 13.67 11.03 -6.86
C ARG A 47 13.12 9.87 -6.04
N LEU A 48 11.93 10.00 -5.44
CA LEU A 48 11.28 8.91 -4.71
C LEU A 48 10.91 7.75 -5.66
N ILE A 49 10.42 8.05 -6.87
CA ILE A 49 10.08 7.06 -7.89
C ILE A 49 11.35 6.32 -8.37
N GLU A 50 12.42 7.06 -8.63
CA GLU A 50 13.75 6.53 -9.00
C GLU A 50 14.38 5.70 -7.87
N ALA A 51 14.15 6.09 -6.60
CA ALA A 51 14.62 5.36 -5.44
C ALA A 51 13.92 4.01 -5.28
N GLY A 52 12.65 3.90 -5.70
CA GLY A 52 11.93 2.63 -5.75
C GLY A 52 10.44 2.68 -5.44
N VAL A 53 9.86 3.87 -5.17
CA VAL A 53 8.44 4.00 -4.84
C VAL A 53 7.57 3.58 -6.03
N ARG A 54 6.52 2.81 -5.73
CA ARG A 54 5.53 2.36 -6.73
C ARG A 54 4.10 2.76 -6.38
N VAL A 55 3.84 3.14 -5.12
CA VAL A 55 2.56 3.72 -4.71
C VAL A 55 2.82 4.91 -3.81
N PHE A 56 2.11 6.02 -4.06
CA PHE A 56 2.04 7.14 -3.14
C PHE A 56 0.78 7.08 -2.29
N ARG A 57 0.90 7.29 -0.98
CA ARG A 57 -0.23 7.36 -0.06
C ARG A 57 -0.60 8.81 0.25
N LEU A 58 -1.87 9.15 0.08
CA LEU A 58 -2.51 10.37 0.55
C LEU A 58 -3.24 10.05 1.86
N ASN A 59 -2.76 10.59 2.98
CA ASN A 59 -3.41 10.38 4.27
C ASN A 59 -4.48 11.44 4.51
N PHE A 60 -5.77 11.07 4.42
CA PHE A 60 -6.88 12.00 4.63
C PHE A 60 -7.11 12.35 6.12
N SER A 61 -6.32 11.82 7.05
CA SER A 61 -6.32 12.30 8.44
C SER A 61 -5.78 13.73 8.58
N HIS A 62 -5.08 14.24 7.56
CA HIS A 62 -4.42 15.56 7.57
C HIS A 62 -4.58 16.23 6.20
N GLY A 63 -4.62 17.56 6.19
CA GLY A 63 -4.73 18.34 4.95
C GLY A 63 -6.17 18.62 4.54
N THR A 64 -6.29 19.38 3.46
CA THR A 64 -7.57 19.76 2.85
C THR A 64 -7.72 19.11 1.47
N PRO A 65 -8.94 18.99 0.93
CA PRO A 65 -9.17 18.49 -0.43
C PRO A 65 -8.29 19.17 -1.50
N GLU A 66 -8.07 20.48 -1.37
CA GLU A 66 -7.24 21.27 -2.27
C GLU A 66 -5.77 20.83 -2.18
N SER A 67 -5.24 20.66 -0.97
CA SER A 67 -3.88 20.18 -0.76
C SER A 67 -3.68 18.75 -1.28
N HIS A 68 -4.68 17.88 -1.13
CA HIS A 68 -4.64 16.52 -1.68
C HIS A 68 -4.65 16.52 -3.21
N LEU A 69 -5.39 17.44 -3.83
CA LEU A 69 -5.41 17.59 -5.29
C LEU A 69 -4.05 18.05 -5.83
N GLN A 70 -3.39 18.97 -5.13
CA GLN A 70 -2.03 19.41 -5.47
C GLN A 70 -1.04 18.24 -5.40
N LEU A 71 -1.07 17.46 -4.31
CA LEU A 71 -0.22 16.28 -4.15
C LEU A 71 -0.49 15.21 -5.22
N LEU A 72 -1.76 14.93 -5.51
CA LEU A 72 -2.16 13.99 -6.55
C LEU A 72 -1.64 14.44 -7.92
N THR A 73 -1.83 15.71 -8.26
CA THR A 73 -1.38 16.27 -9.54
C THR A 73 0.14 16.18 -9.66
N ALA A 74 0.88 16.58 -8.62
CA ALA A 74 2.33 16.50 -8.60
C ALA A 74 2.83 15.06 -8.74
N ALA A 75 2.18 14.09 -8.08
CA ALA A 75 2.50 12.67 -8.18
C ALA A 75 2.28 12.11 -9.60
N ARG A 76 1.17 12.51 -10.26
CA ARG A 76 0.91 12.13 -11.65
C ARG A 76 1.94 12.73 -12.60
N THR A 77 2.24 14.02 -12.47
CA THR A 77 3.26 14.69 -13.30
C THR A 77 4.63 14.04 -13.14
N ALA A 78 5.06 13.71 -11.92
CA ALA A 78 6.33 13.04 -11.68
C ALA A 78 6.37 11.62 -12.29
N SER A 79 5.26 10.88 -12.20
CA SER A 79 5.10 9.55 -12.82
C SER A 79 5.19 9.61 -14.34
N GLU A 80 4.53 10.59 -14.97
CA GLU A 80 4.56 10.81 -16.42
C GLU A 80 5.94 11.23 -16.91
N GLN A 81 6.60 12.18 -16.24
CA GLN A 81 7.96 12.62 -16.57
C GLN A 81 8.98 11.48 -16.46
N GLY A 82 8.82 10.60 -15.46
CA GLY A 82 9.68 9.44 -15.27
C GLY A 82 9.35 8.25 -16.18
N GLY A 83 8.21 8.26 -16.88
CA GLY A 83 7.74 7.11 -17.68
C GLY A 83 7.52 5.84 -16.84
N ILE A 84 7.29 5.97 -15.54
CA ILE A 84 7.11 4.86 -14.60
C ILE A 84 5.71 4.97 -14.00
N PRO A 85 4.81 4.00 -14.23
CA PRO A 85 3.49 3.98 -13.59
C PRO A 85 3.61 3.94 -12.06
N VAL A 86 2.91 4.86 -11.39
CA VAL A 86 2.83 4.94 -9.93
C VAL A 86 1.38 5.01 -9.49
N GLY A 87 0.98 4.10 -8.60
CA GLY A 87 -0.35 4.10 -8.00
C GLY A 87 -0.50 5.20 -6.95
N VAL A 88 -1.73 5.65 -6.70
CA VAL A 88 -2.07 6.52 -5.57
C VAL A 88 -3.13 5.86 -4.70
N LEU A 89 -2.83 5.76 -3.42
CA LEU A 89 -3.68 5.22 -2.36
C LEU A 89 -4.26 6.36 -1.53
N GLY A 90 -5.57 6.52 -1.51
CA GLY A 90 -6.25 7.37 -0.53
C GLY A 90 -6.51 6.60 0.76
N ASP A 91 -6.02 7.08 1.89
CA ASP A 91 -6.20 6.45 3.19
C ASP A 91 -7.25 7.19 4.00
N LEU A 92 -8.42 6.56 4.19
CA LEU A 92 -9.56 7.11 4.92
C LEU A 92 -9.20 7.25 6.41
N CYS A 93 -9.69 8.29 7.06
CA CYS A 93 -9.34 8.61 8.44
C CYS A 93 -9.88 7.56 9.41
N GLY A 94 -11.14 7.15 9.19
CA GLY A 94 -11.89 6.35 10.15
C GLY A 94 -12.24 7.13 11.44
N PRO A 95 -12.85 6.45 12.42
CA PRO A 95 -13.36 7.08 13.64
C PRO A 95 -12.25 7.32 14.69
N LYS A 96 -11.28 8.19 14.36
CA LYS A 96 -10.21 8.55 15.31
C LYS A 96 -10.75 9.39 16.47
N ILE A 97 -10.67 8.86 17.68
CA ILE A 97 -10.93 9.60 18.91
C ILE A 97 -9.67 10.38 19.26
N ARG A 98 -9.84 11.66 19.59
CA ARG A 98 -8.73 12.55 19.96
C ARG A 98 -9.05 13.34 21.22
N VAL A 99 -8.00 13.70 21.94
CA VAL A 99 -8.06 14.71 23.00
C VAL A 99 -8.44 16.05 22.38
N GLY A 100 -9.33 16.78 23.05
CA GLY A 100 -9.73 18.14 22.71
C GLY A 100 -8.61 19.15 22.92
N LYS A 101 -8.97 20.38 23.33
CA LYS A 101 -7.99 21.44 23.56
C LYS A 101 -7.26 21.21 24.88
N VAL A 102 -5.95 21.38 24.84
CA VAL A 102 -5.03 21.39 25.98
C VAL A 102 -4.25 22.69 25.91
N ILE A 103 -3.85 23.24 27.06
CA ILE A 103 -2.98 24.43 27.11
C ILE A 103 -1.74 24.30 26.22
N ASP A 104 -1.24 25.44 25.75
CA ASP A 104 0.01 25.49 24.99
C ASP A 104 1.15 24.94 25.83
N GLY A 105 1.96 24.08 25.22
CA GLY A 105 2.99 23.35 25.94
C GLY A 105 2.50 22.09 26.66
N GLY A 106 1.21 21.75 26.66
CA GLY A 106 0.67 20.47 27.14
C GLY A 106 0.54 20.35 28.66
N VAL A 107 -0.11 19.27 29.11
CA VAL A 107 -0.28 18.91 30.53
C VAL A 107 0.54 17.66 30.83
N GLU A 108 1.36 17.71 31.88
CA GLU A 108 2.10 16.55 32.37
C GLU A 108 1.23 15.73 33.33
N LEU A 109 1.18 14.43 33.11
CA LEU A 109 0.44 13.49 33.96
C LEU A 109 1.42 12.62 34.77
N GLU A 110 1.19 12.55 36.08
CA GLU A 110 2.01 11.76 37.00
C GLU A 110 1.37 10.41 37.34
N MET A 111 2.19 9.42 37.72
CA MET A 111 1.70 8.10 38.11
C MET A 111 0.79 8.19 39.35
N GLY A 112 -0.39 7.58 39.30
CA GLY A 112 -1.39 7.61 40.36
C GLY A 112 -2.25 8.89 40.39
N GLN A 113 -1.99 9.87 39.51
CA GLN A 113 -2.77 11.09 39.46
C GLN A 113 -4.21 10.81 38.99
N PRO A 114 -5.24 11.37 39.65
CA PRO A 114 -6.60 11.32 39.16
C PRO A 114 -6.77 12.24 37.94
N VAL A 115 -7.42 11.72 36.91
CA VAL A 115 -7.77 12.45 35.68
C VAL A 115 -9.22 12.23 35.33
N TYR A 116 -9.84 13.23 34.71
CA TYR A 116 -11.26 13.22 34.41
C TYR A 116 -11.51 13.40 32.91
N PHE A 117 -12.57 12.79 32.40
CA PHE A 117 -13.04 13.05 31.03
C PHE A 117 -14.50 13.47 31.06
N GLN A 118 -14.83 14.55 30.35
CA GLN A 118 -16.18 15.10 30.29
C GLN A 118 -16.63 15.37 28.85
N ARG A 119 -17.94 15.49 28.65
CA ARG A 119 -18.53 15.79 27.32
C ARG A 119 -18.33 17.22 26.90
N ASP A 120 -18.46 18.16 27.84
CA ASP A 120 -18.42 19.58 27.50
C ASP A 120 -17.00 20.04 27.12
N PRO A 121 -16.85 20.82 26.03
CA PRO A 121 -15.57 21.35 25.61
C PRO A 121 -14.88 22.13 26.74
N ILE A 122 -13.64 21.76 27.04
CA ILE A 122 -12.77 22.41 28.02
C ILE A 122 -11.35 22.50 27.47
N VAL A 123 -10.59 23.49 27.94
CA VAL A 123 -9.13 23.55 27.72
C VAL A 123 -8.45 22.88 28.91
N ALA A 124 -7.96 21.66 28.72
CA ALA A 124 -7.30 20.92 29.78
C ALA A 124 -6.05 21.65 30.28
N GLY A 125 -5.91 21.78 31.60
CA GLY A 125 -4.79 22.47 32.26
C GLY A 125 -4.92 23.99 32.34
N ALA A 126 -6.06 24.58 31.94
CA ALA A 126 -6.25 26.03 32.00
C ALA A 126 -6.34 26.59 33.42
N ASP A 127 -6.84 25.80 34.37
CA ASP A 127 -6.86 26.11 35.80
C ASP A 127 -5.91 25.14 36.54
N PRO A 128 -4.76 25.61 37.05
CA PRO A 128 -3.80 24.78 37.78
C PRO A 128 -4.31 24.19 39.10
N GLU A 129 -5.34 24.81 39.70
CA GLU A 129 -5.93 24.36 40.98
C GLU A 129 -7.06 23.36 40.75
N ALA A 130 -7.59 23.28 39.52
CA ALA A 130 -8.63 22.32 39.15
C ALA A 130 -8.03 20.95 38.80
N PRO A 131 -8.78 19.85 39.04
CA PRO A 131 -8.34 18.55 38.59
C PRO A 131 -8.20 18.49 37.06
N VAL A 132 -7.16 17.81 36.58
CA VAL A 132 -6.90 17.67 35.15
C VAL A 132 -8.08 16.97 34.47
N THR A 133 -8.78 17.73 33.64
CA THR A 133 -10.01 17.31 32.98
C THR A 133 -9.86 17.48 31.47
N PHE A 134 -10.09 16.40 30.73
CA PHE A 134 -10.04 16.37 29.29
C PHE A 134 -11.43 16.31 28.68
N ASN A 135 -11.62 16.98 27.56
CA ASN A 135 -12.66 16.64 26.61
C ASN A 135 -12.05 15.76 25.51
N VAL A 136 -12.86 14.87 24.91
CA VAL A 136 -12.48 14.10 23.73
C VAL A 136 -13.47 14.33 22.59
N THR A 137 -13.04 14.08 21.35
CA THR A 137 -13.88 14.24 20.15
C THR A 137 -14.99 13.19 20.02
N TYR A 138 -15.13 12.27 20.98
CA TYR A 138 -16.14 11.21 20.96
C TYR A 138 -17.12 11.35 22.13
N ASP A 139 -18.27 11.95 21.84
CA ASP A 139 -19.27 12.31 22.86
C ASP A 139 -19.83 11.11 23.64
N ARG A 140 -19.79 9.91 23.03
CA ARG A 140 -20.26 8.65 23.64
C ARG A 140 -19.19 7.93 24.47
N LEU A 141 -18.01 8.52 24.64
CA LEU A 141 -16.93 7.93 25.45
C LEU A 141 -17.46 7.51 26.84
N ILE A 142 -18.16 8.42 27.51
CA ILE A 142 -18.65 8.22 28.89
C ILE A 142 -19.73 7.14 28.95
N ASP A 143 -20.52 7.00 27.88
CA ASP A 143 -21.59 6.00 27.80
C ASP A 143 -21.05 4.57 27.65
N GLU A 144 -19.93 4.42 26.93
CA GLU A 144 -19.48 3.12 26.43
C GLU A 144 -18.30 2.53 27.21
N VAL A 145 -17.48 3.40 27.84
CA VAL A 145 -16.35 2.96 28.66
C VAL A 145 -16.87 2.49 30.03
N GLU A 146 -16.31 1.39 30.52
CA GLU A 146 -16.66 0.79 31.82
C GLU A 146 -15.51 0.88 32.83
N PRO A 147 -15.81 0.99 34.14
CA PRO A 147 -14.80 0.83 35.18
C PRO A 147 -13.99 -0.47 35.01
N GLY A 148 -12.67 -0.37 35.23
CA GLY A 148 -11.69 -1.44 35.02
C GLY A 148 -11.08 -1.48 33.62
N GLN A 149 -11.58 -0.69 32.65
CA GLN A 149 -11.01 -0.62 31.30
C GLN A 149 -9.84 0.35 31.20
N ARG A 150 -9.00 0.17 30.17
CA ARG A 150 -7.85 1.04 29.91
C ARG A 150 -8.22 2.08 28.87
N LEU A 151 -7.91 3.33 29.19
CA LEU A 151 -7.91 4.45 28.25
C LEU A 151 -6.46 4.85 28.00
N MET A 152 -6.05 4.79 26.75
CA MET A 152 -4.68 5.11 26.34
C MET A 152 -4.67 6.42 25.56
N ILE A 153 -3.66 7.26 25.79
CA ILE A 153 -3.48 8.55 25.13
C ILE A 153 -2.13 8.57 24.43
N ASN A 154 -2.07 9.29 23.29
CA ASN A 154 -0.84 9.50 22.52
C ASN A 154 -0.25 8.17 22.05
N ASP A 155 -1.05 7.40 21.30
CA ASP A 155 -0.65 6.14 20.66
C ASP A 155 -0.09 5.13 21.68
N GLY A 156 -0.78 4.95 22.81
CA GLY A 156 -0.39 3.99 23.85
C GLY A 156 0.71 4.46 24.80
N ASN A 157 1.26 5.68 24.65
CA ASN A 157 2.35 6.13 25.52
C ASN A 157 1.91 6.47 26.94
N ILE A 158 0.65 6.85 27.12
CA ILE A 158 0.06 7.24 28.42
C ILE A 158 -1.12 6.33 28.67
N HIS A 159 -1.19 5.75 29.88
CA HIS A 159 -2.26 4.84 30.26
C HIS A 159 -3.05 5.40 31.44
N VAL A 160 -4.36 5.31 31.34
CA VAL A 160 -5.31 5.66 32.39
C VAL A 160 -6.19 4.45 32.64
N LEU A 161 -6.25 3.99 33.90
CA LEU A 161 -7.21 2.98 34.32
C LEU A 161 -8.50 3.68 34.74
N VAL A 162 -9.62 3.31 34.13
CA VAL A 162 -10.92 3.87 34.48
C VAL A 162 -11.36 3.28 35.82
N MET A 163 -11.56 4.12 36.80
CA MET A 163 -11.90 3.71 38.17
C MET A 163 -13.40 3.74 38.41
N ASP A 164 -14.08 4.76 37.87
CA ASP A 164 -15.52 4.94 38.05
C ASP A 164 -16.11 5.82 36.93
N LYS A 165 -17.43 5.84 36.81
CA LYS A 165 -18.15 6.73 35.88
C LYS A 165 -19.44 7.29 36.49
N SER A 166 -19.75 8.51 36.10
CA SER A 166 -21.01 9.20 36.36
C SER A 166 -21.68 9.56 35.03
N GLU A 167 -22.84 10.23 35.07
CA GLU A 167 -23.61 10.58 33.87
C GLU A 167 -22.85 11.50 32.89
N ASP A 168 -22.04 12.40 33.42
CA ASP A 168 -21.33 13.46 32.69
C ASP A 168 -19.80 13.32 32.73
N ARG A 169 -19.27 12.37 33.51
CA ARG A 169 -17.82 12.27 33.77
C ARG A 169 -17.32 10.83 33.90
N LEU A 170 -16.19 10.53 33.26
CA LEU A 170 -15.34 9.37 33.56
C LEU A 170 -14.22 9.77 34.51
N ILE A 171 -13.95 8.93 35.50
CA ILE A 171 -12.90 9.10 36.49
C ILE A 171 -11.84 8.04 36.26
N GLY A 172 -10.60 8.47 36.01
CA GLY A 172 -9.48 7.59 35.77
C GLY A 172 -8.29 7.88 36.68
N THR A 173 -7.39 6.90 36.80
CA THR A 173 -6.10 7.03 37.47
C THR A 173 -4.99 6.74 36.48
N VAL A 174 -4.01 7.62 36.40
CA VAL A 174 -2.85 7.48 35.51
C VAL A 174 -2.00 6.30 35.98
N THR A 175 -1.77 5.33 35.10
CA THR A 175 -0.95 4.14 35.35
C THR A 175 0.39 4.20 34.61
N THR A 176 0.45 4.91 33.49
CA THR A 176 1.70 5.25 32.79
C THR A 176 1.74 6.78 32.60
N PRO A 177 2.71 7.48 33.21
CA PRO A 177 2.79 8.94 33.16
C PRO A 177 3.21 9.46 31.79
N GLY A 178 3.01 10.75 31.57
CA GLY A 178 3.54 11.45 30.40
C GLY A 178 2.76 12.68 30.00
N LYS A 179 3.22 13.29 28.92
CA LYS A 179 2.74 14.59 28.45
C LYS A 179 1.59 14.48 27.45
N VAL A 180 0.45 15.09 27.77
CA VAL A 180 -0.71 15.19 26.87
C VAL A 180 -0.72 16.55 26.18
N THR A 181 -0.89 16.56 24.86
CA THR A 181 -1.11 17.77 24.07
C THR A 181 -2.43 17.69 23.32
N SER A 182 -2.87 18.81 22.75
CA SER A 182 -4.07 18.86 21.90
C SER A 182 -4.03 17.84 20.75
N ALA A 183 -5.20 17.32 20.37
CA ALA A 183 -5.41 16.44 19.22
C ALA A 183 -4.66 15.08 19.27
N LYS A 184 -4.09 14.68 20.41
CA LYS A 184 -3.50 13.35 20.58
C LYS A 184 -4.55 12.26 20.49
N GLY A 185 -4.17 11.12 19.91
CA GLY A 185 -5.07 9.96 19.76
C GLY A 185 -5.47 9.40 21.12
N VAL A 186 -6.70 8.90 21.21
CA VAL A 186 -7.24 8.16 22.35
C VAL A 186 -7.63 6.77 21.86
N ASN A 187 -7.13 5.74 22.55
CA ASN A 187 -7.38 4.34 22.24
C ASN A 187 -8.07 3.65 23.42
N LEU A 188 -8.97 2.73 23.10
CA LEU A 188 -9.87 2.07 24.07
C LEU A 188 -9.92 0.57 23.72
N PRO A 189 -8.89 -0.20 24.08
CA PRO A 189 -8.73 -1.57 23.61
C PRO A 189 -9.87 -2.51 24.01
N GLU A 190 -10.46 -2.31 25.19
CA GLU A 190 -11.56 -3.14 25.70
C GLU A 190 -12.95 -2.62 25.37
N THR A 191 -13.07 -1.38 24.88
CA THR A 191 -14.38 -0.74 24.69
C THR A 191 -14.93 -1.02 23.29
N LYS A 192 -16.15 -1.58 23.23
CA LYS A 192 -16.87 -1.80 21.98
C LYS A 192 -17.50 -0.51 21.47
N LEU A 193 -16.74 0.23 20.68
CA LEU A 193 -17.19 1.52 20.16
C LEU A 193 -18.37 1.40 19.19
N SER A 194 -19.45 2.14 19.44
CA SER A 194 -20.62 2.14 18.55
C SER A 194 -20.40 2.92 17.24
N VAL A 195 -19.34 3.73 17.19
CA VAL A 195 -18.99 4.54 16.02
C VAL A 195 -18.78 3.65 14.78
N PRO A 196 -19.36 3.99 13.62
CA PRO A 196 -19.14 3.22 12.39
C PRO A 196 -17.70 3.36 11.90
N SER A 197 -17.19 2.32 11.23
CA SER A 197 -15.83 2.32 10.66
C SER A 197 -15.67 3.29 9.49
N VAL A 198 -16.78 3.70 8.85
CA VAL A 198 -16.81 4.76 7.83
C VAL A 198 -17.56 5.97 8.39
N THR A 199 -16.84 7.07 8.59
CA THR A 199 -17.41 8.32 9.12
C THR A 199 -18.08 9.17 8.04
N ALA A 200 -18.83 10.21 8.46
CA ALA A 200 -19.40 11.19 7.53
C ALA A 200 -18.33 11.91 6.68
N TYR A 201 -17.13 12.11 7.24
CA TYR A 201 -15.99 12.67 6.52
C TYR A 201 -15.40 11.66 5.53
N ASP A 202 -15.27 10.39 5.92
CA ASP A 202 -14.75 9.34 5.04
C ASP A 202 -15.61 9.16 3.78
N TRP A 203 -16.94 9.30 3.87
CA TRP A 203 -17.81 9.28 2.69
C TRP A 203 -17.49 10.42 1.71
N LYS A 204 -17.16 11.61 2.22
CA LYS A 204 -16.74 12.74 1.38
C LYS A 204 -15.37 12.48 0.76
N CYS A 205 -14.43 11.93 1.53
CA CYS A 205 -13.11 11.53 1.03
C CYS A 205 -13.20 10.44 -0.05
N ALA A 206 -14.10 9.46 0.12
CA ALA A 206 -14.33 8.42 -0.86
C ALA A 206 -14.91 8.99 -2.17
N ASP A 207 -15.89 9.90 -2.08
CA ASP A 207 -16.43 10.61 -3.23
C ASP A 207 -15.33 11.41 -3.95
N TRP A 208 -14.53 12.18 -3.20
CA TRP A 208 -13.41 12.95 -3.74
C TRP A 208 -12.38 12.05 -4.44
N ALA A 209 -12.00 10.92 -3.83
CA ALA A 209 -11.04 9.98 -4.40
C ALA A 209 -11.53 9.36 -5.71
N MET A 210 -12.82 9.00 -5.78
CA MET A 210 -13.44 8.49 -7.01
C MET A 210 -13.53 9.54 -8.11
N GLU A 211 -13.82 10.80 -7.76
CA GLU A 211 -13.90 11.92 -8.69
C GLU A 211 -12.53 12.24 -9.33
N HIS A 212 -11.47 12.24 -8.52
CA HIS A 212 -10.14 12.67 -8.95
C HIS A 212 -9.26 11.52 -9.48
N GLY A 213 -9.79 10.29 -9.58
CA GLY A 213 -9.05 9.16 -10.17
C GLY A 213 -7.90 8.64 -9.29
N VAL A 214 -8.11 8.61 -7.98
CA VAL A 214 -7.27 7.84 -7.04
C VAL A 214 -7.37 6.35 -7.40
N ASP A 215 -6.28 5.58 -7.21
CA ASP A 215 -6.22 4.20 -7.71
C ASP A 215 -6.77 3.18 -6.70
N PHE A 216 -6.65 3.47 -5.39
CA PHE A 216 -7.04 2.59 -4.28
C PHE A 216 -7.62 3.40 -3.11
N LEU A 217 -8.49 2.78 -2.31
CA LEU A 217 -8.90 3.32 -1.02
C LEU A 217 -8.52 2.36 0.12
N ALA A 218 -7.84 2.84 1.15
CA ALA A 218 -7.67 2.12 2.40
C ALA A 218 -8.75 2.54 3.41
N LEU A 219 -9.39 1.53 4.02
CA LEU A 219 -10.39 1.71 5.06
C LEU A 219 -9.75 1.43 6.42
N SER A 220 -9.69 2.46 7.27
CA SER A 220 -9.19 2.39 8.64
C SER A 220 -10.22 1.77 9.59
N PHE A 221 -9.75 1.24 10.72
CA PHE A 221 -10.55 0.69 11.81
C PHE A 221 -11.58 -0.36 11.37
N VAL A 222 -11.23 -1.17 10.36
CA VAL A 222 -12.07 -2.31 9.97
C VAL A 222 -12.15 -3.25 11.17
N ARG A 223 -13.37 -3.70 11.49
CA ARG A 223 -13.62 -4.68 12.56
C ARG A 223 -14.28 -5.95 12.04
N LYS A 224 -14.97 -5.83 10.90
CA LYS A 224 -15.73 -6.94 10.30
C LYS A 224 -15.92 -6.75 8.79
N ALA A 225 -16.24 -7.83 8.10
CA ALA A 225 -16.44 -7.84 6.65
C ALA A 225 -17.51 -6.86 6.17
N GLU A 226 -18.57 -6.62 6.96
CA GLU A 226 -19.64 -5.69 6.57
C GLU A 226 -19.14 -4.25 6.39
N ASP A 227 -18.07 -3.84 7.06
CA ASP A 227 -17.51 -2.50 6.93
C ASP A 227 -16.97 -2.29 5.50
N VAL A 228 -16.23 -3.28 5.00
CA VAL A 228 -15.70 -3.30 3.62
C VAL A 228 -16.83 -3.41 2.60
N ILE A 229 -17.81 -4.27 2.85
CA ILE A 229 -18.97 -4.47 1.96
C ILE A 229 -19.79 -3.18 1.85
N LYS A 230 -20.03 -2.46 2.95
CA LYS A 230 -20.76 -1.18 2.95
C LYS A 230 -20.07 -0.14 2.07
N LEU A 231 -18.75 0.04 2.24
CA LEU A 231 -17.97 0.96 1.41
C LEU A 231 -18.00 0.53 -0.07
N ARG A 232 -17.82 -0.76 -0.35
CA ARG A 232 -17.88 -1.32 -1.71
C ARG A 232 -19.21 -1.05 -2.40
N GLN A 233 -20.32 -1.31 -1.71
CA GLN A 233 -21.66 -1.10 -2.24
C GLN A 233 -21.93 0.38 -2.52
N TYR A 234 -21.49 1.26 -1.62
CA TYR A 234 -21.57 2.71 -1.81
C TYR A 234 -20.81 3.15 -3.06
N MET A 235 -19.53 2.76 -3.18
CA MET A 235 -18.69 3.10 -4.34
C MET A 235 -19.25 2.52 -5.64
N LYS A 236 -19.76 1.29 -5.63
CA LYS A 236 -20.39 0.65 -6.79
C LYS A 236 -21.57 1.47 -7.33
N ARG A 237 -22.42 2.01 -6.45
CA ARG A 237 -23.55 2.87 -6.86
C ARG A 237 -23.07 4.19 -7.47
N LYS A 238 -22.01 4.79 -6.91
CA LYS A 238 -21.46 6.07 -7.36
C LYS A 238 -20.68 5.96 -8.68
N LEU A 239 -19.96 4.86 -8.89
CA LEU A 239 -19.12 4.64 -10.08
C LEU A 239 -19.91 4.31 -11.36
N LYS A 240 -21.21 4.04 -11.28
CA LYS A 240 -22.13 3.84 -12.43
C LYS A 240 -21.56 2.95 -13.55
N GLY A 241 -20.93 1.83 -13.19
CA GLY A 241 -20.37 0.87 -14.16
C GLY A 241 -18.91 1.11 -14.57
N ARG A 242 -18.23 2.14 -14.05
CA ARG A 242 -16.77 2.28 -14.15
C ARG A 242 -16.06 1.12 -13.42
N LEU A 243 -14.79 0.90 -13.77
CA LEU A 243 -13.93 -0.10 -13.11
C LEU A 243 -13.97 0.09 -11.57
N PRO A 244 -14.39 -0.94 -10.80
CA PRO A 244 -14.44 -0.87 -9.35
C PRO A 244 -13.08 -0.44 -8.78
N MET A 245 -13.06 0.56 -7.91
CA MET A 245 -11.85 0.97 -7.22
C MET A 245 -11.57 -0.02 -6.07
N PRO A 246 -10.36 -0.62 -6.01
CA PRO A 246 -10.02 -1.60 -4.98
C PRO A 246 -10.01 -1.00 -3.58
N ILE A 247 -10.48 -1.80 -2.61
CA ILE A 247 -10.51 -1.45 -1.19
C ILE A 247 -9.46 -2.28 -0.44
N ILE A 248 -8.63 -1.59 0.33
CA ILE A 248 -7.63 -2.14 1.23
C ILE A 248 -8.19 -2.08 2.66
N ALA A 249 -8.41 -3.23 3.31
CA ALA A 249 -8.81 -3.24 4.71
C ALA A 249 -7.58 -3.10 5.61
N LYS A 250 -7.59 -2.11 6.51
CA LYS A 250 -6.54 -1.93 7.51
C LYS A 250 -6.92 -2.71 8.76
N ILE A 251 -6.05 -3.65 9.13
CA ILE A 251 -6.21 -4.49 10.30
C ILE A 251 -5.50 -3.79 11.46
N GLU A 252 -6.31 -3.16 12.31
CA GLU A 252 -5.89 -2.26 13.40
C GLU A 252 -6.52 -2.63 14.73
N LYS A 253 -7.57 -3.45 14.70
CA LYS A 253 -8.44 -3.73 15.84
C LYS A 253 -8.46 -5.23 16.18
N PRO A 254 -8.55 -5.60 17.47
CA PRO A 254 -8.63 -7.00 17.89
C PRO A 254 -9.77 -7.75 17.20
N GLU A 255 -10.93 -7.12 17.05
CA GLU A 255 -12.11 -7.74 16.43
C GLU A 255 -11.88 -8.11 14.95
N ALA A 256 -10.99 -7.40 14.26
CA ALA A 256 -10.62 -7.75 12.89
C ALA A 256 -9.73 -8.98 12.81
N ILE A 257 -9.05 -9.36 13.89
CA ILE A 257 -8.31 -10.63 13.96
C ILE A 257 -9.30 -11.78 14.11
N ASP A 258 -10.35 -11.59 14.90
CA ASP A 258 -11.42 -12.58 15.08
C ASP A 258 -12.21 -12.81 13.77
N ASP A 259 -12.50 -11.74 13.01
CA ASP A 259 -13.22 -11.80 11.72
C ASP A 259 -12.28 -11.80 10.49
N LEU A 260 -10.99 -12.11 10.68
CA LEU A 260 -9.95 -11.91 9.67
C LEU A 260 -10.28 -12.60 8.34
N GLU A 261 -10.77 -13.84 8.38
CA GLU A 261 -11.07 -14.61 7.17
C GLU A 261 -12.14 -13.91 6.30
N ASN A 262 -13.24 -13.46 6.92
CA ASN A 262 -14.34 -12.81 6.20
C ASN A 262 -13.93 -11.43 5.68
N ILE A 263 -13.14 -10.69 6.46
CA ILE A 263 -12.56 -9.40 6.03
C ILE A 263 -11.68 -9.61 4.79
N VAL A 264 -10.79 -10.60 4.82
CA VAL A 264 -9.89 -10.92 3.69
C VAL A 264 -10.67 -11.28 2.43
N ASP A 265 -11.74 -12.07 2.55
CA ASP A 265 -12.58 -12.42 1.41
C ASP A 265 -13.25 -11.18 0.79
N ALA A 266 -13.84 -10.33 1.64
CA ALA A 266 -14.55 -9.11 1.24
C ALA A 266 -13.63 -7.99 0.68
N SER A 267 -12.32 -8.07 0.93
CA SER A 267 -11.34 -7.02 0.59
C SER A 267 -10.61 -7.28 -0.72
N ASP A 268 -10.06 -6.25 -1.35
CA ASP A 268 -9.19 -6.43 -2.53
C ASP A 268 -7.71 -6.57 -2.15
N SER A 269 -7.34 -6.01 -1.00
CA SER A 269 -6.00 -6.09 -0.39
C SER A 269 -6.09 -5.86 1.12
N ILE A 270 -5.02 -6.16 1.83
CA ILE A 270 -4.94 -6.05 3.29
C ILE A 270 -3.76 -5.18 3.69
N MET A 271 -3.91 -4.42 4.76
CA MET A 271 -2.82 -3.67 5.38
C MET A 271 -2.69 -4.05 6.85
N VAL A 272 -1.50 -4.51 7.24
CA VAL A 272 -1.13 -4.73 8.64
C VAL A 272 -0.61 -3.42 9.22
N ALA A 273 -1.38 -2.80 10.11
CA ALA A 273 -1.03 -1.53 10.75
C ALA A 273 -0.52 -1.79 12.16
N ARG A 274 0.80 -1.98 12.26
CA ARG A 274 1.46 -2.53 13.45
C ARG A 274 1.49 -1.56 14.63
N GLY A 275 1.60 -0.26 14.35
CA GLY A 275 1.51 0.79 15.36
C GLY A 275 0.16 0.74 16.05
N ASP A 276 -0.94 0.75 15.29
CA ASP A 276 -2.29 0.66 15.86
C ASP A 276 -2.52 -0.68 16.57
N LEU A 277 -2.11 -1.81 15.97
CA LEU A 277 -2.20 -3.13 16.62
C LEU A 277 -1.41 -3.21 17.92
N GLY A 278 -0.22 -2.59 17.99
CA GLY A 278 0.63 -2.57 19.19
C GLY A 278 0.10 -1.71 20.32
N VAL A 279 -0.87 -0.82 20.03
CA VAL A 279 -1.61 -0.06 21.04
C VAL A 279 -2.82 -0.85 21.53
N GLU A 280 -3.52 -1.54 20.62
CA GLU A 280 -4.79 -2.20 20.92
C GLU A 280 -4.63 -3.64 21.42
N MET A 281 -3.46 -4.25 21.24
CA MET A 281 -3.17 -5.64 21.58
C MET A 281 -1.84 -5.76 22.32
N ASP A 282 -1.54 -6.97 22.84
CA ASP A 282 -0.22 -7.24 23.40
C ASP A 282 0.86 -7.07 22.33
N LEU A 283 1.81 -6.17 22.60
CA LEU A 283 2.92 -5.86 21.72
C LEU A 283 3.72 -7.12 21.35
N ALA A 284 3.88 -8.07 22.28
CA ALA A 284 4.59 -9.32 22.02
C ALA A 284 3.83 -10.25 21.06
N ALA A 285 2.51 -10.10 20.95
CA ALA A 285 1.67 -10.86 20.03
C ALA A 285 1.67 -10.29 18.60
N VAL A 286 1.98 -9.00 18.42
CA VAL A 286 1.92 -8.31 17.11
C VAL A 286 2.74 -9.01 16.01
N PRO A 287 3.99 -9.49 16.23
CA PRO A 287 4.72 -10.21 15.20
C PRO A 287 4.06 -11.53 14.78
N ILE A 288 3.35 -12.21 15.69
CA ILE A 288 2.61 -13.45 15.40
C ILE A 288 1.37 -13.11 14.56
N ILE A 289 0.64 -12.07 14.96
CA ILE A 289 -0.55 -11.58 14.27
C ILE A 289 -0.22 -11.09 12.86
N GLN A 290 0.90 -10.38 12.66
CA GLN A 290 1.40 -10.00 11.33
C GLN A 290 1.51 -11.22 10.41
N LYS A 291 2.17 -12.30 10.88
CA LYS A 291 2.34 -13.53 10.10
C LYS A 291 0.99 -14.18 9.81
N GLN A 292 0.08 -14.22 10.77
CA GLN A 292 -1.28 -14.72 10.58
C GLN A 292 -2.03 -13.96 9.49
N ILE A 293 -1.99 -12.62 9.51
CA ILE A 293 -2.65 -11.77 8.51
C ILE A 293 -2.04 -11.97 7.12
N ILE A 294 -0.71 -11.97 7.01
CA ILE A 294 0.00 -12.19 5.74
C ILE A 294 -0.35 -13.57 5.15
N ASN A 295 -0.33 -14.62 5.98
CA ASN A 295 -0.67 -15.97 5.54
C ASN A 295 -2.14 -16.08 5.09
N MET A 296 -3.08 -15.44 5.78
CA MET A 296 -4.48 -15.41 5.36
C MET A 296 -4.63 -14.68 4.02
N ALA A 297 -4.00 -13.50 3.85
CA ALA A 297 -4.01 -12.77 2.59
C ALA A 297 -3.42 -13.60 1.45
N HIS A 298 -2.33 -14.33 1.69
CA HIS A 298 -1.74 -15.25 0.72
C HIS A 298 -2.69 -16.38 0.35
N ALA A 299 -3.35 -17.03 1.33
CA ALA A 299 -4.27 -18.12 1.07
C ALA A 299 -5.40 -17.73 0.12
N TYR A 300 -5.87 -16.47 0.22
CA TYR A 300 -6.91 -15.86 -0.63
C TYR A 300 -6.37 -15.16 -1.88
N GLY A 301 -5.06 -15.15 -2.10
CA GLY A 301 -4.47 -14.48 -3.25
C GLY A 301 -4.62 -12.95 -3.24
N LYS A 302 -4.75 -12.32 -2.06
CA LYS A 302 -4.88 -10.88 -1.90
C LYS A 302 -3.49 -10.23 -1.68
N PRO A 303 -3.20 -9.06 -2.25
CA PRO A 303 -2.04 -8.25 -1.87
C PRO A 303 -2.07 -7.86 -0.40
N VAL A 304 -0.91 -7.86 0.25
CA VAL A 304 -0.75 -7.44 1.63
C VAL A 304 0.34 -6.37 1.76
N ILE A 305 0.06 -5.36 2.57
CA ILE A 305 0.95 -4.25 2.89
C ILE A 305 1.30 -4.35 4.36
N VAL A 306 2.59 -4.26 4.70
CA VAL A 306 3.03 -4.07 6.09
C VAL A 306 3.39 -2.60 6.28
N ALA A 307 2.75 -1.98 7.27
CA ALA A 307 2.75 -0.54 7.49
C ALA A 307 3.12 -0.17 8.92
N THR A 308 3.57 1.09 9.09
CA THR A 308 3.97 1.75 10.36
C THR A 308 5.19 1.11 11.03
N GLN A 309 5.93 1.88 11.84
CA GLN A 309 7.13 1.42 12.57
C GLN A 309 8.17 0.71 11.67
N MET A 310 8.33 1.15 10.41
CA MET A 310 9.25 0.49 9.47
C MET A 310 10.67 1.03 9.64
N LEU A 311 10.89 2.31 9.33
CA LEU A 311 12.19 2.98 9.46
C LEU A 311 12.00 4.31 10.22
N GLU A 312 11.20 4.30 11.28
CA GLU A 312 10.71 5.50 11.97
C GLU A 312 11.82 6.42 12.48
N SER A 313 12.95 5.86 12.93
CA SER A 313 14.13 6.63 13.31
C SER A 313 14.63 7.54 12.18
N MET A 314 14.34 7.19 10.92
CA MET A 314 14.75 7.96 9.75
C MET A 314 13.95 9.23 9.49
N ILE A 315 12.92 9.50 10.30
CA ILE A 315 12.32 10.83 10.37
C ILE A 315 13.39 11.85 10.76
N GLU A 316 14.21 11.51 11.75
CA GLU A 316 15.22 12.39 12.34
C GLU A 316 16.65 12.06 11.90
N PHE A 317 16.96 10.77 11.68
CA PHE A 317 18.32 10.28 11.45
C PHE A 317 18.54 9.78 10.01
N PRO A 318 19.75 9.93 9.43
CA PRO A 318 20.00 9.58 8.04
C PRO A 318 20.11 8.07 7.77
N THR A 319 20.11 7.24 8.82
CA THR A 319 20.26 5.78 8.76
C THR A 319 19.32 5.10 9.75
N PRO A 320 18.72 3.95 9.41
CA PRO A 320 17.86 3.23 10.32
C PRO A 320 18.68 2.47 11.36
N THR A 321 18.03 2.07 12.44
CA THR A 321 18.59 1.15 13.43
C THR A 321 18.71 -0.27 12.88
N ARG A 322 19.50 -1.11 13.56
CA ARG A 322 19.58 -2.55 13.24
C ARG A 322 18.25 -3.27 13.45
N ALA A 323 17.49 -2.85 14.47
CA ALA A 323 16.19 -3.42 14.79
C ALA A 323 15.19 -3.16 13.66
N GLU A 324 15.08 -1.91 13.19
CA GLU A 324 14.23 -1.53 12.06
C GLU A 324 14.63 -2.25 10.76
N ALA A 325 15.93 -2.32 10.45
CA ALA A 325 16.39 -3.06 9.28
C ALA A 325 16.02 -4.55 9.35
N SER A 326 16.12 -5.17 10.53
CA SER A 326 15.69 -6.56 10.75
C SER A 326 14.18 -6.71 10.64
N ASP A 327 13.41 -5.75 11.13
CA ASP A 327 11.96 -5.78 11.11
C ASP A 327 11.41 -5.67 9.69
N VAL A 328 11.92 -4.72 8.89
CA VAL A 328 11.62 -4.64 7.45
C VAL A 328 11.97 -5.95 6.74
N ALA A 329 13.17 -6.50 7.01
CA ALA A 329 13.57 -7.76 6.39
C ALA A 329 12.63 -8.91 6.74
N ASN A 330 12.18 -9.01 8.00
CA ASN A 330 11.24 -10.02 8.45
C ASN A 330 9.85 -9.86 7.82
N ALA A 331 9.34 -8.64 7.66
CA ALA A 331 8.10 -8.40 6.93
C ALA A 331 8.18 -8.92 5.48
N ILE A 332 9.34 -8.78 4.85
CA ILE A 332 9.62 -9.32 3.51
C ILE A 332 9.73 -10.85 3.54
N PHE A 333 10.44 -11.44 4.50
CA PHE A 333 10.51 -12.91 4.63
C PHE A 333 9.15 -13.54 4.92
N ASP A 334 8.30 -12.87 5.70
CA ASP A 334 6.91 -13.29 5.93
C ASP A 334 6.08 -13.25 4.64
N GLY A 335 6.55 -12.46 3.68
CA GLY A 335 6.11 -12.47 2.31
C GLY A 335 5.18 -11.33 1.96
N THR A 336 5.33 -10.18 2.60
CA THR A 336 4.55 -8.99 2.22
C THR A 336 4.73 -8.60 0.74
N ASP A 337 3.66 -8.15 0.08
CA ASP A 337 3.77 -7.58 -1.28
C ASP A 337 4.41 -6.20 -1.23
N CYS A 338 4.06 -5.43 -0.19
CA CYS A 338 4.43 -4.05 -0.04
C CYS A 338 4.95 -3.75 1.37
N VAL A 339 5.91 -2.84 1.44
CA VAL A 339 6.36 -2.18 2.65
C VAL A 339 6.04 -0.69 2.56
N MET A 340 5.55 -0.09 3.64
CA MET A 340 5.05 1.29 3.62
C MET A 340 5.77 2.20 4.59
N LEU A 341 6.28 3.32 4.08
CA LEU A 341 6.82 4.45 4.83
C LEU A 341 5.71 5.46 5.14
N SER A 342 5.68 5.93 6.38
CA SER A 342 4.70 6.86 6.94
C SER A 342 5.33 8.25 7.14
N GLY A 343 5.72 8.59 8.37
CA GLY A 343 6.32 9.89 8.69
C GLY A 343 7.67 10.09 8.00
N GLU A 344 8.40 8.99 7.75
CA GLU A 344 9.72 8.98 7.15
C GLU A 344 9.77 9.73 5.83
N THR A 345 8.74 9.59 4.99
CA THR A 345 8.65 10.27 3.70
C THR A 345 7.78 11.53 3.75
N ALA A 346 6.77 11.55 4.61
CA ALA A 346 5.80 12.64 4.65
C ALA A 346 6.35 13.91 5.32
N VAL A 347 7.10 13.77 6.42
CA VAL A 347 7.62 14.88 7.23
C VAL A 347 9.11 14.75 7.56
N GLY A 348 9.69 13.57 7.33
CA GLY A 348 11.07 13.26 7.70
C GLY A 348 12.13 14.07 6.94
N LYS A 349 13.24 14.34 7.62
CA LYS A 349 14.41 15.06 7.09
C LYS A 349 15.17 14.29 6.00
N HIS A 350 14.91 12.98 5.89
CA HIS A 350 15.67 12.05 5.06
C HIS A 350 14.80 11.18 4.14
N ASN A 351 13.68 11.73 3.67
CA ASN A 351 12.67 11.04 2.85
C ASN A 351 13.21 10.13 1.72
N VAL A 352 14.04 10.62 0.81
CA VAL A 352 14.60 9.82 -0.30
C VAL A 352 15.55 8.75 0.22
N LYS A 353 16.36 9.07 1.25
CA LYS A 353 17.26 8.09 1.88
C LYS A 353 16.50 6.97 2.57
N ALA A 354 15.35 7.26 3.18
CA ALA A 354 14.49 6.23 3.77
C ALA A 354 14.01 5.23 2.70
N VAL A 355 13.62 5.72 1.52
CA VAL A 355 13.28 4.85 0.38
C VAL A 355 14.49 4.05 -0.12
N ASP A 356 15.67 4.67 -0.26
CA ASP A 356 16.88 3.96 -0.68
C ASP A 356 17.27 2.85 0.32
N HIS A 357 17.14 3.08 1.62
CA HIS A 357 17.36 2.06 2.65
C HIS A 357 16.33 0.93 2.57
N MET A 358 15.05 1.27 2.44
CA MET A 358 13.97 0.30 2.23
C MET A 358 14.24 -0.58 0.99
N ALA A 359 14.62 0.04 -0.13
CA ALA A 359 14.97 -0.63 -1.37
C ALA A 359 16.18 -1.56 -1.20
N ARG A 360 17.23 -1.10 -0.51
CA ARG A 360 18.44 -1.88 -0.23
C ARG A 360 18.14 -3.13 0.61
N ILE A 361 17.29 -3.00 1.64
CA ILE A 361 16.87 -4.14 2.48
C ILE A 361 16.10 -5.14 1.62
N ALA A 362 15.12 -4.68 0.84
CA ALA A 362 14.33 -5.54 -0.04
C ALA A 362 15.19 -6.30 -1.06
N LEU A 363 16.16 -5.62 -1.69
CA LEU A 363 17.09 -6.26 -2.62
C LEU A 363 17.97 -7.31 -1.94
N LYS A 364 18.45 -7.06 -0.71
CA LYS A 364 19.26 -8.04 0.03
C LYS A 364 18.47 -9.29 0.42
N VAL A 365 17.22 -9.11 0.84
CA VAL A 365 16.33 -10.26 1.12
C VAL A 365 16.02 -11.04 -0.17
N GLN A 366 15.71 -10.33 -1.26
CA GLN A 366 15.48 -10.92 -2.58
C GLN A 366 16.68 -11.73 -3.08
N GLU A 367 17.90 -11.20 -2.98
CA GLU A 367 19.15 -11.91 -3.32
C GLU A 367 19.30 -13.20 -2.50
N ASN A 368 19.05 -13.13 -1.18
CA ASN A 368 19.14 -14.28 -0.29
C ASN A 368 18.14 -15.39 -0.67
N VAL A 369 16.87 -15.02 -0.89
CA VAL A 369 15.82 -15.99 -1.26
C VAL A 369 16.15 -16.68 -2.59
N ALA A 370 16.64 -15.91 -3.58
CA ALA A 370 17.08 -16.47 -4.85
C ALA A 370 18.28 -17.42 -4.68
N SER A 371 19.29 -17.05 -3.89
CA SER A 371 20.50 -17.88 -3.70
C SER A 371 20.23 -19.19 -2.96
N GLU A 372 19.29 -19.19 -2.01
CA GLU A 372 18.98 -20.38 -1.22
C GLU A 372 17.90 -21.25 -1.86
N GLN A 373 17.43 -20.91 -3.06
CA GLN A 373 16.29 -21.53 -3.73
C GLN A 373 15.07 -21.66 -2.79
N ARG A 374 14.96 -20.74 -1.82
CA ARG A 374 13.87 -20.75 -0.85
C ARG A 374 12.57 -20.54 -1.60
N ARG A 375 11.58 -21.39 -1.32
CA ARG A 375 10.23 -21.15 -1.81
C ARG A 375 9.66 -19.97 -1.06
N TRP A 376 9.23 -18.97 -1.81
CA TRP A 376 8.47 -17.85 -1.26
C TRP A 376 7.01 -18.29 -1.11
N GLY A 377 6.75 -19.16 -0.13
CA GLY A 377 5.43 -19.73 0.13
C GLY A 377 5.00 -20.85 -0.83
N THR A 378 3.82 -21.39 -0.54
CA THR A 378 3.06 -22.30 -1.42
C THR A 378 2.07 -21.48 -2.24
N PRO A 379 1.65 -21.95 -3.43
CA PRO A 379 0.57 -21.29 -4.15
C PRO A 379 -0.66 -21.09 -3.26
N PRO A 380 -1.44 -20.00 -3.45
CA PRO A 380 -2.62 -19.71 -2.64
C PRO A 380 -3.60 -20.89 -2.61
N ALA A 381 -3.83 -21.46 -1.42
CA ALA A 381 -4.64 -22.66 -1.27
C ALA A 381 -6.07 -22.49 -1.80
N LYS A 382 -6.70 -21.32 -1.60
CA LYS A 382 -8.05 -21.08 -2.11
C LYS A 382 -8.07 -20.86 -3.62
N LEU A 383 -7.11 -20.13 -4.20
CA LEU A 383 -7.04 -20.00 -5.66
C LEU A 383 -6.76 -21.35 -6.36
N GLN A 384 -6.02 -22.25 -5.70
CA GLN A 384 -5.86 -23.63 -6.19
C GLN A 384 -7.16 -24.43 -6.05
N ALA A 385 -7.88 -24.28 -4.94
CA ALA A 385 -9.17 -24.94 -4.72
C ALA A 385 -10.23 -24.50 -5.73
N ASP A 386 -10.19 -23.25 -6.19
CA ASP A 386 -11.05 -22.74 -7.28
C ASP A 386 -10.84 -23.49 -8.61
N ARG A 387 -9.74 -24.24 -8.76
CA ARG A 387 -9.35 -24.98 -9.98
C ARG A 387 -9.44 -24.13 -11.24
N SER A 388 -9.19 -22.82 -11.11
CA SER A 388 -9.32 -21.89 -12.22
C SER A 388 -8.20 -22.11 -13.25
N ARG A 389 -8.52 -21.85 -14.53
CA ARG A 389 -7.53 -21.90 -15.63
C ARG A 389 -6.29 -21.06 -15.31
N MET A 390 -6.49 -19.88 -14.75
CA MET A 390 -5.38 -18.98 -14.39
C MET A 390 -4.51 -19.50 -13.25
N ALA A 391 -5.10 -20.17 -12.26
CA ALA A 391 -4.33 -20.79 -11.18
C ALA A 391 -3.44 -21.92 -11.73
N ALA A 392 -3.98 -22.76 -12.62
CA ALA A 392 -3.21 -23.82 -13.28
C ALA A 392 -2.07 -23.27 -14.14
N LEU A 393 -2.33 -22.25 -14.96
CA LEU A 393 -1.31 -21.59 -15.78
C LEU A 393 -0.21 -20.95 -14.92
N ALA A 394 -0.58 -20.23 -13.87
CA ALA A 394 0.39 -19.62 -12.97
C ALA A 394 1.28 -20.66 -12.28
N HIS A 395 0.72 -21.81 -11.90
CA HIS A 395 1.50 -22.93 -11.37
C HIS A 395 2.46 -23.53 -12.40
N GLY A 396 2.00 -23.71 -13.65
CA GLY A 396 2.84 -24.16 -14.76
C GLY A 396 3.99 -23.19 -15.03
N VAL A 397 3.72 -21.89 -15.04
CA VAL A 397 4.73 -20.83 -15.18
C VAL A 397 5.82 -20.95 -14.11
N MET A 398 5.43 -21.13 -12.85
CA MET A 398 6.41 -21.32 -11.77
C MET A 398 7.24 -22.59 -11.89
N THR A 399 6.72 -23.62 -12.55
CA THR A 399 7.47 -24.85 -12.81
C THR A 399 8.50 -24.61 -13.91
N ILE A 400 8.10 -24.00 -15.02
CA ILE A 400 9.01 -23.67 -16.12
C ILE A 400 10.13 -22.71 -15.67
N VAL A 401 9.80 -21.70 -14.86
CA VAL A 401 10.79 -20.76 -14.29
C VAL A 401 11.83 -21.45 -13.40
N ARG A 402 11.49 -22.59 -12.76
CA ARG A 402 12.45 -23.37 -11.97
C ARG A 402 13.34 -24.23 -12.86
N ASP A 403 12.78 -24.76 -13.95
CA ASP A 403 13.47 -25.71 -14.83
C ASP A 403 14.30 -25.01 -15.91
N MET A 404 14.02 -23.74 -16.22
CA MET A 404 14.66 -22.97 -17.27
C MET A 404 15.18 -21.63 -16.76
N ASN A 405 16.32 -21.20 -17.31
CA ASN A 405 16.89 -19.87 -17.05
C ASN A 405 16.13 -18.77 -17.81
N VAL A 406 14.90 -18.49 -17.38
CA VAL A 406 14.05 -17.43 -17.94
C VAL A 406 14.48 -16.08 -17.37
N LYS A 407 14.53 -15.05 -18.21
CA LYS A 407 14.87 -13.69 -17.81
C LYS A 407 13.68 -12.94 -17.20
N TYR A 408 12.52 -13.02 -17.86
CA TYR A 408 11.29 -12.36 -17.44
C TYR A 408 10.07 -13.23 -17.69
N ILE A 409 9.08 -13.09 -16.82
CA ILE A 409 7.71 -13.51 -17.10
C ILE A 409 7.02 -12.33 -17.78
N VAL A 410 6.43 -12.54 -18.95
CA VAL A 410 5.72 -11.52 -19.72
C VAL A 410 4.24 -11.87 -19.73
N VAL A 411 3.37 -10.90 -19.47
CA VAL A 411 1.92 -11.15 -19.45
C VAL A 411 1.12 -9.99 -20.01
N TRP A 412 0.15 -10.29 -20.88
CA TRP A 412 -0.91 -9.34 -21.19
C TRP A 412 -1.96 -9.36 -20.09
N SER A 413 -2.24 -8.22 -19.47
CA SER A 413 -3.11 -8.15 -18.29
C SER A 413 -3.93 -6.86 -18.27
N GLN A 414 -4.92 -6.79 -19.15
CA GLN A 414 -5.78 -5.61 -19.35
C GLN A 414 -6.27 -4.98 -18.05
N ASN A 415 -6.87 -5.77 -17.15
CA ASN A 415 -7.45 -5.31 -15.88
C ASN A 415 -6.61 -5.75 -14.64
N GLY A 416 -5.38 -6.22 -14.82
CA GLY A 416 -4.51 -6.67 -13.72
C GLY A 416 -4.73 -8.09 -13.19
N GLY A 417 -5.80 -8.78 -13.61
CA GLY A 417 -6.14 -10.12 -13.10
C GLY A 417 -5.06 -11.17 -13.32
N ALA A 418 -4.49 -11.25 -14.53
CA ALA A 418 -3.46 -12.24 -14.85
C ALA A 418 -2.15 -11.95 -14.11
N ALA A 419 -1.73 -10.67 -14.08
CA ALA A 419 -0.57 -10.24 -13.31
C ALA A 419 -0.71 -10.56 -11.82
N ARG A 420 -1.91 -10.40 -11.23
CA ARG A 420 -2.18 -10.76 -9.84
C ARG A 420 -1.99 -12.26 -9.59
N HIS A 421 -2.53 -13.14 -10.44
CA HIS A 421 -2.37 -14.59 -10.25
C HIS A 421 -0.91 -15.01 -10.30
N LEU A 422 -0.13 -14.48 -11.25
CA LEU A 422 1.31 -14.74 -11.34
C LEU A 422 2.05 -14.21 -10.11
N SER A 423 1.79 -12.95 -9.71
CA SER A 423 2.39 -12.30 -8.54
C SER A 423 2.20 -13.09 -7.24
N LYS A 424 1.02 -13.69 -7.05
CA LYS A 424 0.66 -14.45 -5.85
C LYS A 424 1.36 -15.80 -5.73
N ASN A 425 1.95 -16.29 -6.81
CA ASN A 425 2.84 -17.45 -6.79
C ASN A 425 4.29 -17.08 -6.43
N ARG A 426 4.53 -15.80 -6.11
CA ARG A 426 5.79 -15.25 -5.58
C ARG A 426 7.01 -15.65 -6.42
N PRO A 427 7.06 -15.25 -7.71
CA PRO A 427 8.20 -15.53 -8.55
C PRO A 427 9.45 -14.82 -8.04
N THR A 428 10.60 -15.48 -8.21
CA THR A 428 11.94 -14.89 -7.99
C THR A 428 12.37 -13.98 -9.14
N LEU A 429 11.59 -13.94 -10.22
CA LEU A 429 11.82 -13.13 -11.41
C LEU A 429 10.79 -12.01 -11.55
N PRO A 430 11.15 -10.89 -12.19
CA PRO A 430 10.18 -9.84 -12.50
C PRO A 430 9.11 -10.31 -13.49
N ILE A 431 7.87 -9.87 -13.27
CA ILE A 431 6.74 -10.01 -14.20
C ILE A 431 6.55 -8.69 -14.94
N LEU A 432 6.74 -8.69 -16.25
CA LEU A 432 6.42 -7.57 -17.13
C LEU A 432 4.94 -7.66 -17.53
N ALA A 433 4.11 -6.81 -16.93
CA ALA A 433 2.67 -6.84 -17.14
C ALA A 433 2.22 -5.71 -18.07
N PHE A 434 1.70 -6.05 -19.23
CA PHE A 434 1.28 -5.11 -20.26
C PHE A 434 -0.22 -4.82 -20.20
N SER A 435 -0.57 -3.55 -20.44
CA SER A 435 -1.94 -3.10 -20.61
C SER A 435 -1.97 -1.80 -21.43
N SER A 436 -3.05 -1.61 -22.19
CA SER A 436 -3.38 -0.35 -22.86
C SER A 436 -4.12 0.64 -21.95
N ASP A 437 -4.54 0.20 -20.75
CA ASP A 437 -5.26 1.07 -19.81
C ASP A 437 -4.32 1.59 -18.70
N GLN A 438 -4.14 2.92 -18.69
CA GLN A 438 -3.31 3.62 -17.71
C GLN A 438 -3.79 3.39 -16.27
N GLN A 439 -5.09 3.29 -16.04
CA GLN A 439 -5.62 3.03 -14.69
C GLN A 439 -5.23 1.63 -14.21
N SER A 440 -5.31 0.62 -15.07
CA SER A 440 -4.92 -0.75 -14.75
C SER A 440 -3.41 -0.87 -14.52
N LEU A 441 -2.57 -0.15 -15.29
CA LEU A 441 -1.13 -0.10 -15.02
C LEU A 441 -0.84 0.38 -13.60
N ARG A 442 -1.47 1.50 -13.19
CA ARG A 442 -1.33 2.03 -11.82
C ARG A 442 -1.87 1.06 -10.78
N ARG A 443 -2.97 0.36 -11.06
CA ARG A 443 -3.56 -0.63 -10.14
C ARG A 443 -2.74 -1.91 -9.99
N MET A 444 -1.83 -2.20 -10.93
CA MET A 444 -0.88 -3.32 -10.84
C MET A 444 0.40 -2.97 -10.06
N THR A 445 0.67 -1.70 -9.80
CA THR A 445 1.90 -1.25 -9.11
C THR A 445 2.16 -1.86 -7.71
N PRO A 446 1.16 -2.19 -6.86
CA PRO A 446 1.42 -2.83 -5.57
C PRO A 446 1.60 -4.35 -5.66
N LEU A 447 1.46 -4.97 -6.83
CA LEU A 447 1.58 -6.43 -6.96
C LEU A 447 3.04 -6.86 -6.89
N PHE A 448 3.37 -7.78 -5.98
CA PHE A 448 4.73 -8.33 -5.83
C PHE A 448 5.32 -8.80 -7.16
N GLY A 449 6.55 -8.40 -7.45
CA GLY A 449 7.26 -8.80 -8.66
C GLY A 449 6.75 -8.18 -9.97
N VAL A 450 5.63 -7.45 -9.96
CA VAL A 450 5.04 -6.90 -11.19
C VAL A 450 5.65 -5.54 -11.55
N LYS A 451 6.06 -5.41 -12.81
CA LYS A 451 6.44 -4.16 -13.50
C LYS A 451 5.39 -3.85 -14.57
N PRO A 452 4.45 -2.94 -14.30
CA PRO A 452 3.46 -2.53 -15.30
C PRO A 452 4.13 -1.76 -16.44
N MET A 453 3.78 -2.09 -17.69
CA MET A 453 4.29 -1.42 -18.89
C MET A 453 3.15 -1.12 -19.86
N TYR A 454 3.11 0.11 -20.37
CA TYR A 454 2.13 0.49 -21.38
C TYR A 454 2.46 -0.15 -22.73
N MET A 455 1.43 -0.65 -23.40
CA MET A 455 1.48 -1.10 -24.80
C MET A 455 0.08 -0.98 -25.38
N GLU A 456 -0.04 -0.47 -26.60
CA GLU A 456 -1.30 -0.52 -27.35
C GLU A 456 -1.76 -1.96 -27.53
N GLN A 457 -3.07 -2.21 -27.55
CA GLN A 457 -3.57 -3.57 -27.61
C GLN A 457 -3.11 -4.28 -28.91
N PRO A 458 -2.33 -5.36 -28.81
CA PRO A 458 -1.93 -6.15 -29.98
C PRO A 458 -3.13 -6.83 -30.64
N ALA A 459 -3.00 -7.12 -31.93
CA ALA A 459 -4.04 -7.81 -32.69
C ALA A 459 -4.26 -9.24 -32.19
N ASP A 460 -3.17 -9.96 -31.93
CA ASP A 460 -3.15 -11.36 -31.50
C ASP A 460 -1.88 -11.70 -30.70
N THR A 461 -1.76 -12.96 -30.30
CA THR A 461 -0.63 -13.44 -29.49
C THR A 461 0.71 -13.32 -30.21
N GLU A 462 0.75 -13.50 -31.53
CA GLU A 462 1.98 -13.42 -32.32
C GLU A 462 2.48 -11.98 -32.40
N ASP A 463 1.57 -11.03 -32.68
CA ASP A 463 1.84 -9.59 -32.64
C ASP A 463 2.33 -9.15 -31.26
N PHE A 464 1.72 -9.66 -30.18
CA PHE A 464 2.17 -9.36 -28.82
C PHE A 464 3.62 -9.82 -28.57
N ILE A 465 3.96 -11.06 -28.94
CA ILE A 465 5.33 -11.59 -28.76
C ILE A 465 6.32 -10.78 -29.59
N TRP A 466 5.97 -10.45 -30.84
CA TRP A 466 6.82 -9.65 -31.72
C TRP A 466 7.09 -8.25 -31.14
N GLN A 467 6.07 -7.54 -30.67
CA GLN A 467 6.24 -6.22 -30.06
C GLN A 467 7.05 -6.28 -28.76
N VAL A 468 6.86 -7.32 -27.94
CA VAL A 468 7.67 -7.55 -26.73
C VAL A 468 9.14 -7.76 -27.10
N ASP A 469 9.41 -8.56 -28.14
CA ASP A 469 10.77 -8.83 -28.61
C ASP A 469 11.48 -7.54 -29.04
N GLN A 470 10.84 -6.71 -29.87
CA GLN A 470 11.37 -5.40 -30.26
C GLN A 470 11.66 -4.53 -29.04
N LEU A 471 10.70 -4.44 -28.11
CA LEU A 471 10.84 -3.64 -26.90
C LEU A 471 12.02 -4.10 -26.02
N MET A 472 12.21 -5.42 -25.86
CA MET A 472 13.32 -5.96 -25.07
C MET A 472 14.68 -5.56 -25.66
N GLN A 473 14.80 -5.58 -26.99
CA GLN A 473 16.03 -5.20 -27.69
C GLN A 473 16.26 -3.68 -27.66
N GLU A 474 15.25 -2.88 -28.00
CA GLU A 474 15.30 -1.42 -28.01
C GLU A 474 15.69 -0.85 -26.64
N LYS A 475 15.09 -1.38 -25.57
CA LYS A 475 15.35 -0.95 -24.19
C LYS A 475 16.57 -1.64 -23.57
N ARG A 476 17.25 -2.53 -24.31
CA ARG A 476 18.39 -3.34 -23.83
C ARG A 476 18.08 -4.07 -22.51
N MET A 477 16.86 -4.59 -22.39
CA MET A 477 16.41 -5.32 -21.20
C MET A 477 16.84 -6.78 -21.20
N CYS A 478 17.10 -7.34 -22.39
CA CYS A 478 17.58 -8.69 -22.64
C CYS A 478 18.66 -8.69 -23.73
N ASN A 479 19.46 -9.75 -23.78
CA ASN A 479 20.32 -10.08 -24.92
C ASN A 479 19.58 -11.01 -25.89
N VAL A 480 20.00 -11.05 -27.15
CA VAL A 480 19.56 -12.08 -28.11
C VAL A 480 19.88 -13.46 -27.54
N GLY A 481 18.90 -14.38 -27.59
CA GLY A 481 18.98 -15.72 -27.01
C GLY A 481 18.57 -15.81 -25.53
N ASP A 482 18.27 -14.70 -24.83
CA ASP A 482 17.64 -14.78 -23.51
C ASP A 482 16.20 -15.33 -23.64
N ALA A 483 15.81 -16.22 -22.73
CA ALA A 483 14.46 -16.81 -22.73
C ALA A 483 13.44 -15.91 -21.99
N LEU A 484 12.28 -15.71 -22.60
CA LEU A 484 11.09 -15.07 -22.03
C LEU A 484 9.97 -16.08 -21.90
N LEU A 485 9.21 -15.98 -20.82
CA LEU A 485 8.01 -16.80 -20.64
C LEU A 485 6.76 -15.93 -20.80
N VAL A 486 6.13 -16.02 -21.96
CA VAL A 486 4.98 -15.21 -22.34
C VAL A 486 3.68 -15.92 -21.96
N VAL A 487 2.81 -15.19 -21.26
CA VAL A 487 1.50 -15.65 -20.81
C VAL A 487 0.44 -14.74 -21.41
N ALA A 488 -0.40 -15.29 -22.28
CA ALA A 488 -1.43 -14.53 -22.98
C ALA A 488 -2.64 -15.44 -23.30
N GLY A 489 -3.65 -14.88 -23.95
CA GLY A 489 -4.75 -15.68 -24.48
C GLY A 489 -5.65 -14.87 -25.39
N GLU A 490 -6.44 -15.60 -26.17
CA GLU A 490 -7.21 -15.04 -27.26
C GLU A 490 -8.71 -14.95 -26.94
N PRO A 491 -9.39 -13.86 -27.37
CA PRO A 491 -8.81 -12.64 -27.92
C PRO A 491 -8.05 -11.84 -26.84
N ILE A 492 -6.99 -11.15 -27.24
CA ILE A 492 -6.24 -10.23 -26.37
C ILE A 492 -7.16 -9.12 -25.88
N GLY A 493 -6.94 -8.63 -24.66
CA GLY A 493 -7.76 -7.58 -24.04
C GLY A 493 -9.08 -8.06 -23.43
N LYS A 494 -9.58 -9.25 -23.79
CA LYS A 494 -10.82 -9.80 -23.20
C LYS A 494 -10.57 -10.37 -21.80
N PRO A 495 -11.32 -9.95 -20.77
CA PRO A 495 -11.20 -10.54 -19.43
C PRO A 495 -11.40 -12.05 -19.44
N GLY A 496 -10.49 -12.79 -18.81
CA GLY A 496 -10.56 -14.25 -18.66
C GLY A 496 -10.13 -15.07 -19.89
N SER A 497 -9.61 -14.44 -20.95
CA SER A 497 -9.16 -15.15 -22.16
C SER A 497 -7.80 -15.85 -22.01
N THR A 498 -6.97 -15.42 -21.06
CA THR A 498 -5.62 -15.98 -20.83
C THR A 498 -5.66 -17.50 -20.71
N SER A 499 -4.92 -18.17 -21.60
CA SER A 499 -5.06 -19.61 -21.86
C SER A 499 -3.74 -20.30 -22.25
N ASN A 500 -2.73 -19.54 -22.69
CA ASN A 500 -1.53 -20.07 -23.31
C ASN A 500 -0.26 -19.63 -22.56
N ILE A 501 0.76 -20.49 -22.60
CA ILE A 501 2.13 -20.20 -22.17
C ILE A 501 3.02 -20.44 -23.38
N HIS A 502 3.90 -19.49 -23.68
CA HIS A 502 4.84 -19.56 -24.79
C HIS A 502 6.25 -19.26 -24.29
N ILE A 503 7.22 -20.10 -24.65
CA ILE A 503 8.63 -19.87 -24.38
C ILE A 503 9.22 -19.22 -25.64
N HIS A 504 9.69 -17.99 -25.50
CA HIS A 504 10.24 -17.19 -26.59
C HIS A 504 11.70 -16.89 -26.35
N TYR A 505 12.58 -17.08 -27.33
CA TYR A 505 13.96 -16.59 -27.24
C TYR A 505 14.08 -15.26 -27.97
N VAL A 506 14.69 -14.27 -27.30
CA VAL A 506 14.83 -12.93 -27.86
C VAL A 506 15.60 -12.99 -29.17
N GLY A 507 15.04 -12.44 -30.24
CA GLY A 507 15.61 -12.44 -31.59
C GLY A 507 15.06 -13.52 -32.54
N ASP A 508 14.24 -14.47 -32.09
CA ASP A 508 13.73 -15.57 -32.93
C ASP A 508 12.89 -15.07 -34.14
N TYR A 509 12.16 -13.95 -34.00
CA TYR A 509 11.31 -13.42 -35.08
C TYR A 509 12.08 -12.81 -36.26
N PHE A 510 13.36 -12.46 -36.08
CA PHE A 510 14.17 -11.92 -37.18
C PHE A 510 14.64 -12.98 -38.18
N GLY A 511 14.47 -14.27 -37.87
CA GLY A 511 14.78 -15.36 -38.80
C GLY A 511 13.68 -15.71 -39.81
N GLY A 512 12.44 -15.23 -39.62
CA GLY A 512 11.25 -15.79 -40.31
C GLY A 512 10.45 -14.83 -41.19
N ARG A 513 10.60 -13.50 -41.03
CA ARG A 513 9.92 -12.49 -41.89
C ARG A 513 10.96 -11.64 -42.60
N GLY A 514 11.70 -12.26 -43.51
CA GLY A 514 12.77 -11.60 -44.26
C GLY A 514 13.76 -12.58 -44.90
N ALA A 515 13.27 -13.57 -45.63
CA ALA A 515 14.01 -14.31 -46.64
C ALA A 515 13.14 -14.43 -47.89
#